data_AF-A0A926DB59-F1
#
_entry.id   AF-A0A926DB59-F1
#
_cell.length_a   1.000
_cell.length_b   1.000
_cell.length_c   1.000
_cell.angle_alpha   90.00
_cell.angle_beta   90.00
_cell.angle_gamma   90.00
#
_symmetry.space_group_name_H-M   'P 1'
#
loop_
_entity.id
_entity.type
_entity.pdbx_description
1 polymer ?
#
loop_
_entity_poly.entity_id
_entity_poly.type
_entity_poly.pdbx_seq_one_letter_code
_entity_poly.pdbx_strand_id
1 'polypeptide(L)'
;MKTVGILMVIAACACIGWSRALRLAQRVEELERFRAFLQMLCTEIRFSAAPLASLIRQHAEESKWLQACAALLEQGTPFPQAWQRASQTAPVPKQDRMLLREFGEGLGVSDVEGQIAHCTLYAEKLEFLLRQARTEQTQKSKLYVTLGISAGAVLGLLVM
;
A
#
# COMPACT_ATOMS: atom_id res chain seq x y z
N MET A 1 -27.11 12.17 -31.54
CA MET A 1 -26.89 12.69 -30.17
C MET A 1 -27.19 11.65 -29.09
N LYS A 2 -28.33 10.96 -29.12
CA LYS A 2 -28.70 9.95 -28.10
C LYS A 2 -27.70 8.80 -27.95
N THR A 3 -27.25 8.20 -29.05
CA THR A 3 -26.29 7.08 -29.05
C THR A 3 -24.93 7.45 -28.46
N VAL A 4 -24.47 8.68 -28.72
CA VAL A 4 -23.21 9.21 -28.16
C VAL A 4 -23.30 9.36 -26.65
N GLY A 5 -24.45 9.85 -26.13
CA GLY A 5 -24.69 9.96 -24.69
C GLY A 5 -24.66 8.59 -23.99
N ILE A 6 -25.32 7.59 -24.58
CA ILE A 6 -25.33 6.21 -24.06
C ILE A 6 -23.91 5.64 -23.98
N LEU A 7 -23.12 5.77 -25.04
CA LEU A 7 -21.73 5.31 -25.07
C LEU A 7 -20.87 6.00 -24.02
N MET A 8 -21.08 7.30 -23.79
CA MET A 8 -20.33 8.06 -22.79
C MET A 8 -20.65 7.59 -21.36
N VAL A 9 -21.91 7.28 -21.06
CA VAL A 9 -22.33 6.74 -19.76
C VAL A 9 -21.70 5.36 -19.52
N ILE A 10 -21.76 4.47 -20.52
CA ILE A 10 -21.15 3.14 -20.42
C ILE A 10 -19.63 3.26 -20.19
N ALA A 11 -18.95 4.12 -20.94
CA ALA A 11 -17.52 4.34 -20.79
C ALA A 11 -17.17 4.86 -19.39
N ALA A 12 -17.91 5.83 -18.85
CA ALA A 12 -17.69 6.35 -17.51
C ALA A 12 -17.83 5.26 -16.43
N CYS A 13 -18.89 4.45 -16.49
CA CYS A 13 -19.09 3.36 -15.53
C CYS A 13 -18.03 2.26 -15.65
N ALA A 14 -17.61 1.92 -16.87
CA ALA A 14 -16.50 0.99 -17.09
C ALA A 14 -15.18 1.52 -16.53
N CYS A 15 -14.86 2.81 -16.74
CA CYS A 15 -13.70 3.46 -16.14
C CYS A 15 -13.72 3.42 -14.61
N ILE A 16 -14.89 3.61 -13.99
CA ILE A 16 -15.04 3.49 -12.53
C ILE A 16 -14.70 2.06 -12.08
N GLY A 17 -15.27 1.04 -12.74
CA GLY A 17 -14.98 -0.37 -12.45
C GLY A 17 -13.49 -0.71 -12.58
N TRP A 18 -12.87 -0.27 -13.67
CA TRP A 18 -11.44 -0.42 -13.91
C TRP A 18 -10.58 0.26 -12.83
N SER A 19 -10.92 1.50 -12.46
CA SER A 19 -10.19 2.24 -11.40
C SER A 19 -10.24 1.54 -10.04
N ARG A 20 -11.31 0.79 -9.75
CA ARG A 20 -11.46 0.02 -8.51
C ARG A 20 -10.59 -1.23 -8.56
N ALA A 21 -10.56 -1.94 -9.70
CA ALA A 21 -9.66 -3.06 -9.91
C ALA A 21 -8.18 -2.64 -9.81
N LEU A 22 -7.82 -1.51 -10.41
CA LEU A 22 -6.44 -0.99 -10.35
C LEU A 22 -6.01 -0.66 -8.91
N ARG A 23 -6.90 -0.11 -8.09
CA ARG A 23 -6.63 0.14 -6.66
C ARG A 23 -6.34 -1.13 -5.86
N LEU A 24 -6.99 -2.26 -6.20
CA LEU A 24 -6.69 -3.54 -5.57
C LEU A 24 -5.28 -4.03 -5.94
N ALA A 25 -4.90 -3.84 -7.21
CA ALA A 25 -3.55 -4.19 -7.67
C ALA A 25 -2.48 -3.32 -7.00
N GLN A 26 -2.69 -2.00 -6.96
CA GLN A 26 -1.79 -1.06 -6.29
C GLN A 26 -1.60 -1.38 -4.81
N ARG A 27 -2.67 -1.80 -4.11
CA ARG A 27 -2.57 -2.24 -2.72
C ARG A 27 -1.63 -3.44 -2.56
N VAL A 28 -1.78 -4.46 -3.42
CA VAL A 28 -0.91 -5.66 -3.36
C VAL A 28 0.53 -5.28 -3.62
N GLU A 29 0.77 -4.53 -4.69
CA GLU A 29 2.11 -4.05 -5.09
C GLU A 29 2.79 -3.27 -3.96
N GLU A 30 2.05 -2.37 -3.29
CA GLU A 30 2.61 -1.59 -2.19
C GLU A 30 2.96 -2.43 -0.96
N LEU A 31 2.11 -3.40 -0.62
CA LEU A 31 2.39 -4.32 0.47
C LEU A 31 3.57 -5.25 0.17
N GLU A 32 3.77 -5.62 -1.11
CA GLU A 32 4.92 -6.42 -1.53
C GLU A 32 6.23 -5.63 -1.44
N ARG A 33 6.22 -4.35 -1.84
CA ARG A 33 7.35 -3.43 -1.63
C ARG A 33 7.68 -3.28 -0.16
N PHE A 34 6.66 -3.05 0.68
CA PHE A 34 6.89 -2.94 2.11
C PHE A 34 7.43 -4.25 2.71
N ARG A 35 7.00 -5.41 2.20
CA ARG A 35 7.57 -6.70 2.61
C ARG A 35 9.05 -6.82 2.28
N ALA A 36 9.45 -6.45 1.06
CA ALA A 36 10.85 -6.45 0.67
C ALA A 36 11.69 -5.53 1.56
N PHE A 37 11.19 -4.30 1.80
CA PHE A 37 11.80 -3.36 2.73
C PHE A 37 11.93 -3.93 4.15
N LEU A 38 10.87 -4.54 4.69
CA LEU A 38 10.87 -5.13 6.03
C LEU A 38 11.89 -6.27 6.13
N GLN A 39 11.92 -7.18 5.16
CA GLN A 39 12.88 -8.29 5.14
C GLN A 39 14.34 -7.80 5.12
N MET A 40 14.62 -6.81 4.28
CA MET A 40 15.93 -6.16 4.24
C MET A 40 16.26 -5.51 5.59
N LEU A 41 15.35 -4.70 6.14
CA LEU A 41 15.57 -4.01 7.40
C LEU A 41 15.84 -4.99 8.55
N CYS A 42 15.09 -6.08 8.62
CA CYS A 42 15.26 -7.11 9.64
C CYS A 42 16.56 -7.90 9.48
N THR A 43 17.07 -8.02 8.25
CA THR A 43 18.38 -8.62 7.97
C THR A 43 19.48 -7.69 8.46
N GLU A 44 19.38 -6.39 8.16
CA GLU A 44 20.34 -5.38 8.59
C GLU A 44 20.39 -5.24 10.10
N ILE A 45 19.24 -5.19 10.79
CA ILE A 45 19.18 -5.18 12.27
C ILE A 45 19.91 -6.38 12.89
N ARG A 46 19.88 -7.54 12.22
CA ARG A 46 20.49 -8.77 12.72
C ARG A 46 22.00 -8.84 12.49
N PHE A 47 22.50 -8.26 11.40
CA PHE A 47 23.86 -8.47 10.93
C PHE A 47 24.72 -7.20 10.83
N SER A 48 24.12 -6.02 10.93
CA SER A 48 24.80 -4.74 10.76
C SER A 48 24.32 -3.68 11.76
N ALA A 49 25.15 -2.66 11.96
CA ALA A 49 24.77 -1.44 12.69
C ALA A 49 24.46 -0.29 11.72
N ALA A 50 23.98 -0.59 10.51
CA ALA A 50 23.69 0.41 9.51
C ALA A 50 22.65 1.43 10.04
N PRO A 51 22.86 2.74 9.84
CA PRO A 51 21.89 3.74 10.26
C PRO A 51 20.52 3.52 9.58
N LEU A 52 19.44 3.54 10.37
CA LEU A 52 18.08 3.36 9.86
C LEU A 52 17.73 4.35 8.71
N ALA A 53 18.25 5.57 8.78
CA ALA A 53 18.06 6.59 7.75
C ALA A 53 18.66 6.18 6.38
N SER A 54 19.82 5.51 6.36
CA SER A 54 20.42 5.04 5.10
C SER A 54 19.63 3.88 4.50
N LEU A 55 19.10 2.98 5.34
CA LEU A 55 18.29 1.84 4.90
C LEU A 55 16.97 2.30 4.27
N ILE A 56 16.32 3.30 4.88
CA ILE A 56 15.11 3.93 4.33
C ILE A 56 15.42 4.62 3.00
N ARG A 57 16.55 5.34 2.90
CA ARG A 57 16.94 6.01 1.66
C ARG A 57 17.18 5.02 0.52
N GLN A 58 17.82 3.88 0.80
CA GLN A 58 18.09 2.85 -0.21
C GLN A 58 16.81 2.29 -0.86
N HIS A 59 15.72 2.20 -0.09
CA HIS A 59 14.44 1.66 -0.57
C HIS A 59 13.38 2.74 -0.81
N ALA A 60 13.75 4.01 -0.65
CA ALA A 60 12.85 5.13 -0.88
C ALA A 60 12.37 5.17 -2.34
N GLU A 61 13.25 4.89 -3.31
CA GLU A 61 12.90 4.97 -4.73
C GLU A 61 11.73 4.06 -5.13
N GLU A 62 11.54 2.95 -4.42
CA GLU A 62 10.50 1.97 -4.70
C GLU A 62 9.11 2.45 -4.25
N SER A 63 9.02 3.38 -3.30
CA SER A 63 7.73 3.83 -2.77
C SER A 63 7.71 5.31 -2.37
N LYS A 64 6.75 6.06 -2.94
CA LYS A 64 6.57 7.50 -2.69
C LYS A 64 6.44 7.86 -1.21
N TRP A 65 5.82 7.02 -0.40
CA TRP A 65 5.68 7.32 1.03
C TRP A 65 7.00 7.07 1.78
N LEU A 66 7.82 6.11 1.38
CA LEU A 66 9.18 5.94 1.90
C LEU A 66 10.08 7.12 1.49
N GLN A 67 9.92 7.67 0.29
CA GLN A 67 10.58 8.93 -0.12
C GLN A 67 10.19 10.09 0.80
N ALA A 68 8.90 10.21 1.12
CA ALA A 68 8.44 11.23 2.06
C ALA A 68 9.06 11.03 3.45
N CYS A 69 9.22 9.79 3.91
CA CYS A 69 9.91 9.48 5.15
C CYS A 69 11.39 9.92 5.11
N ALA A 70 12.11 9.55 4.04
CA ALA A 70 13.51 9.93 3.86
C ALA A 70 13.70 11.45 3.84
N ALA A 71 12.85 12.17 3.11
CA ALA A 71 12.90 13.63 3.04
C ALA A 71 12.65 14.29 4.40
N LEU A 72 11.72 13.76 5.21
CA LEU A 72 11.47 14.27 6.57
C LEU A 72 12.67 14.03 7.50
N LEU A 73 13.34 12.87 7.38
CA LEU A 73 14.56 12.57 8.13
C LEU A 73 15.70 13.52 7.76
N GLU A 74 15.85 13.85 6.47
CA GLU A 74 16.86 14.82 5.99
C GLU A 74 16.63 16.23 6.51
N GLN A 75 15.37 16.60 6.74
CA GLN A 75 14.99 17.87 7.37
C GLN A 75 15.20 17.88 8.90
N GLY A 76 15.73 16.80 9.48
CA GLY A 76 15.98 16.68 10.91
C GLY A 76 14.74 16.25 11.72
N THR A 77 13.67 15.79 11.07
CA THR A 77 12.51 15.25 11.79
C THR A 77 12.89 13.92 12.47
N PRO A 78 12.58 13.72 13.76
CA PRO A 78 12.84 12.45 14.44
C PRO A 78 12.12 11.29 13.75
N PHE A 79 12.78 10.13 13.68
CA PHE A 79 12.27 8.97 12.95
C PHE A 79 10.82 8.58 13.28
N PRO A 80 10.40 8.46 14.56
CA PRO A 80 9.01 8.10 14.87
C PRO A 80 7.99 9.05 14.24
N GLN A 81 8.29 10.36 14.23
CA GLN A 81 7.42 11.38 13.65
C GLN A 81 7.45 11.35 12.11
N ALA A 82 8.65 11.21 11.53
CA ALA A 82 8.83 11.10 10.08
C ALA A 82 8.06 9.89 9.52
N TRP A 83 8.21 8.73 10.16
CA TRP A 83 7.55 7.50 9.80
C TRP A 83 6.03 7.57 9.95
N GLN A 84 5.54 8.12 11.08
CA GLN A 84 4.11 8.28 11.32
C GLN A 84 3.45 9.16 10.26
N ARG A 85 4.08 10.28 9.87
CA ARG A 85 3.56 11.17 8.81
C ARG A 85 3.60 10.48 7.45
N ALA A 86 4.71 9.82 7.13
CA ALA A 86 4.90 9.15 5.86
C ALA A 86 3.94 7.98 5.65
N SER A 87 3.83 7.07 6.63
CA SER A 87 2.95 5.88 6.57
C SER A 87 1.47 6.23 6.38
N GLN A 88 1.02 7.42 6.81
CA GLN A 88 -0.34 7.91 6.54
C GLN A 88 -0.61 8.19 5.06
N THR A 89 0.43 8.45 4.27
CA THR A 89 0.34 8.72 2.83
C THR A 89 0.44 7.46 1.96
N ALA A 90 0.75 6.31 2.57
CA ALA A 90 0.90 5.06 1.83
C ALA A 90 -0.38 4.72 1.01
N PRO A 91 -0.23 4.30 -0.26
CA PRO A 91 -1.35 4.02 -1.18
C PRO A 91 -2.07 2.69 -0.87
N VAL A 92 -2.24 2.38 0.42
CA VAL A 92 -3.00 1.24 0.94
C VAL A 92 -4.23 1.73 1.72
N PRO A 93 -5.26 0.88 1.91
CA PRO A 93 -6.41 1.20 2.74
C PRO A 93 -6.03 1.65 4.15
N LYS A 94 -6.87 2.49 4.77
CA LYS A 94 -6.61 3.03 6.12
C LYS A 94 -6.31 1.96 7.17
N GLN A 95 -7.00 0.81 7.09
CA GLN A 95 -6.78 -0.32 8.00
C GLN A 95 -5.37 -0.93 7.85
N ASP A 96 -4.84 -0.98 6.63
CA ASP A 96 -3.51 -1.53 6.34
C ASP A 96 -2.40 -0.57 6.80
N ARG A 97 -2.66 0.75 6.76
CA ARG A 97 -1.71 1.77 7.27
C ARG A 97 -1.42 1.61 8.75
N MET A 98 -2.31 0.99 9.51
CA MET A 98 -2.08 0.69 10.93
C MET A 98 -0.87 -0.22 11.09
N LEU A 99 -0.76 -1.28 10.28
CA LEU A 99 0.39 -2.20 10.30
C LEU A 99 1.71 -1.46 10.00
N LEU A 100 1.71 -0.61 8.97
CA LEU A 100 2.88 0.21 8.61
C LEU A 100 3.30 1.11 9.78
N ARG A 101 2.34 1.81 10.39
CA ARG A 101 2.57 2.73 11.50
C ARG A 101 3.13 1.99 12.72
N GLU A 102 2.46 0.94 13.16
CA GLU A 102 2.84 0.19 14.37
C GLU A 102 4.21 -0.48 14.23
N PHE A 103 4.57 -0.91 13.02
CA PHE A 103 5.91 -1.41 12.74
C PHE A 103 6.98 -0.35 13.05
N GLY A 104 6.81 0.88 12.56
CA GLY A 104 7.77 1.94 12.82
C GLY A 104 7.78 2.44 14.27
N GLU A 105 6.63 2.38 14.97
CA GLU A 105 6.56 2.74 16.39
C GLU A 105 7.38 1.79 17.28
N GLY A 106 7.50 0.51 16.91
CA GLY A 106 8.30 -0.47 17.67
C GLY A 106 9.77 -0.56 17.26
N LEU A 107 10.19 0.11 16.19
CA LEU A 107 11.60 0.12 15.77
C LEU A 107 12.46 0.96 16.73
N GLY A 108 13.55 0.36 17.22
CA GLY A 108 14.51 1.01 18.11
C GLY A 108 14.06 1.16 19.57
N VAL A 109 12.95 0.52 19.97
CA VAL A 109 12.39 0.58 21.33
C VAL A 109 13.02 -0.43 22.28
N SER A 110 13.47 -1.57 21.75
CA SER A 110 13.97 -2.72 22.52
C SER A 110 15.41 -3.08 22.12
N ASP A 111 15.99 -4.03 22.86
CA ASP A 111 17.27 -4.63 22.53
C ASP A 111 17.20 -5.49 21.25
N VAL A 112 18.33 -6.09 20.85
CA VAL A 112 18.43 -6.86 19.61
C VAL A 112 17.44 -8.01 19.56
N GLU A 113 17.28 -8.77 20.65
CA GLU A 113 16.30 -9.87 20.70
C GLU A 113 14.86 -9.36 20.54
N GLY A 114 14.53 -8.26 21.22
CA GLY A 114 13.23 -7.62 21.09
C GLY A 114 12.98 -7.08 19.67
N GLN A 115 13.98 -6.52 19.01
CA GLN A 115 13.86 -6.04 17.63
C GLN A 115 13.71 -7.20 16.63
N ILE A 116 14.39 -8.34 16.85
CA ILE A 116 14.20 -9.56 16.06
C ILE A 116 12.76 -10.09 16.23
N ALA A 117 12.26 -10.15 17.46
CA ALA A 117 10.88 -10.57 17.73
C ALA A 117 9.84 -9.65 17.08
N HIS A 118 10.06 -8.33 17.16
CA HIS A 118 9.23 -7.32 16.47
C HIS A 118 9.24 -7.53 14.96
N CYS A 119 10.41 -7.71 14.36
CA CYS A 119 10.58 -8.03 12.95
C CYS A 119 9.77 -9.26 12.51
N THR A 120 9.91 -10.37 13.23
CA THR A 120 9.19 -11.62 12.94
C THR A 120 7.67 -11.42 13.03
N LEU A 121 7.20 -10.77 14.09
CA LEU A 121 5.77 -10.49 14.28
C LEU A 121 5.17 -9.69 13.13
N TYR A 122 5.83 -8.61 12.70
CA TYR A 122 5.31 -7.77 11.62
C TYR A 122 5.48 -8.41 10.24
N ALA A 123 6.48 -9.26 10.03
CA ALA A 123 6.57 -10.09 8.83
C ALA A 123 5.36 -11.04 8.70
N GLU A 124 4.97 -11.72 9.79
CA GLU A 124 3.82 -12.62 9.81
C GLU A 124 2.50 -11.88 9.61
N LYS A 125 2.29 -10.76 10.31
CA LYS A 125 1.12 -9.89 10.13
C LYS A 125 1.01 -9.41 8.67
N LEU A 126 2.14 -9.00 8.07
CA LEU A 126 2.18 -8.51 6.70
C LEU A 126 1.88 -9.63 5.69
N GLU A 127 2.40 -10.83 5.88
CA GLU A 127 2.10 -11.98 5.02
C GLU A 127 0.62 -12.40 5.10
N PHE A 128 0.00 -12.28 6.28
CA PHE A 128 -1.45 -12.46 6.40
C PHE A 128 -2.22 -11.39 5.61
N LEU A 129 -1.85 -10.12 5.76
CA LEU A 129 -2.47 -9.00 5.05
C LEU A 129 -2.30 -9.12 3.51
N LEU A 130 -1.12 -9.52 3.05
CA LEU A 130 -0.81 -9.77 1.64
C LEU A 130 -1.68 -10.88 1.06
N ARG A 131 -1.85 -11.99 1.78
CA ARG A 131 -2.75 -13.09 1.36
C ARG A 131 -4.20 -12.62 1.22
N GLN A 132 -4.67 -11.78 2.13
CA GLN A 132 -6.00 -11.17 2.02
C GLN A 132 -6.08 -10.25 0.79
N ALA A 133 -5.10 -9.35 0.61
CA ALA A 133 -5.09 -8.41 -0.50
C ALA A 133 -5.05 -9.12 -1.88
N ARG A 134 -4.24 -10.17 -2.04
CA ARG A 134 -4.17 -10.98 -3.26
C ARG A 134 -5.48 -11.72 -3.55
N THR A 135 -6.09 -12.30 -2.51
CA THR A 135 -7.41 -12.95 -2.62
C THR A 135 -8.46 -11.95 -3.09
N GLU A 136 -8.51 -10.76 -2.46
CA GLU A 136 -9.45 -9.71 -2.82
C GLU A 136 -9.21 -9.18 -4.24
N GLN A 137 -7.95 -8.97 -4.64
CA GLN A 137 -7.61 -8.57 -6.00
C GLN A 137 -8.13 -9.60 -7.01
N THR A 138 -7.87 -10.89 -6.78
CA THR A 138 -8.26 -11.96 -7.70
C THR A 138 -9.78 -12.09 -7.82
N GLN A 139 -10.49 -12.01 -6.69
CA GLN A 139 -11.95 -12.18 -6.65
C GLN A 139 -12.70 -10.93 -7.12
N LYS A 140 -12.25 -9.73 -6.74
CA LYS A 140 -13.02 -8.49 -6.91
C LYS A 140 -12.65 -7.70 -8.17
N SER A 141 -11.45 -7.88 -8.74
CA SER A 141 -11.04 -7.10 -9.93
C SER A 141 -11.96 -7.34 -11.13
N LYS A 142 -12.20 -8.61 -11.48
CA LYS A 142 -13.11 -8.97 -12.58
C LYS A 142 -14.54 -8.53 -12.26
N LEU A 143 -14.98 -8.72 -11.02
CA LEU A 143 -16.32 -8.33 -10.57
C LEU A 143 -16.56 -6.83 -10.75
N TYR A 144 -15.63 -5.97 -10.34
CA TYR A 144 -15.79 -4.51 -10.48
C TYR A 144 -15.83 -4.04 -11.93
N VAL A 145 -15.03 -4.64 -12.81
CA VAL A 145 -15.07 -4.32 -14.25
C VAL A 145 -16.42 -4.73 -14.84
N THR A 146 -16.89 -5.95 -14.56
CA THR A 146 -18.17 -6.44 -15.07
C THR A 146 -19.35 -5.60 -14.54
N LEU A 147 -19.35 -5.26 -13.25
CA LEU A 147 -20.37 -4.39 -12.65
C LEU A 147 -20.37 -2.98 -13.26
N GLY A 148 -19.20 -2.42 -13.56
CA GLY A 148 -19.10 -1.12 -14.22
C GLY A 148 -19.74 -1.14 -15.61
N ILE A 149 -19.47 -2.17 -16.41
CA ILE A 149 -20.05 -2.32 -17.74
C ILE A 149 -21.57 -2.55 -17.66
N SER A 150 -22.03 -3.45 -16.79
CA SER A 150 -23.47 -3.76 -16.67
C SER A 150 -24.28 -2.59 -16.13
N ALA A 151 -23.78 -1.87 -15.11
CA ALA A 151 -24.42 -0.66 -14.61
C ALA A 151 -24.46 0.44 -15.68
N GLY A 152 -23.37 0.60 -16.44
CA GLY A 152 -23.33 1.52 -17.57
C GLY A 152 -24.36 1.21 -18.65
N ALA A 153 -24.55 -0.07 -18.96
CA ALA A 153 -25.56 -0.51 -19.95
C ALA A 153 -26.98 -0.19 -19.46
N VAL A 154 -27.31 -0.50 -18.20
CA VAL A 154 -28.63 -0.19 -17.61
C VAL A 154 -28.88 1.32 -17.59
N LEU A 155 -27.92 2.12 -17.13
CA LEU A 155 -28.04 3.58 -17.10
C LEU A 155 -28.14 4.18 -18.51
N GLY A 156 -27.36 3.64 -19.46
CA GLY A 156 -27.44 4.02 -20.87
C GLY A 156 -28.84 3.80 -21.44
N LEU A 157 -29.47 2.65 -21.16
CA LEU A 157 -30.84 2.38 -21.58
C LEU A 157 -31.86 3.33 -20.95
N LEU A 158 -31.67 3.74 -19.69
CA LEU A 158 -32.56 4.70 -19.01
C LEU A 158 -32.45 6.13 -19.54
N VAL A 159 -31.29 6.50 -20.10
CA VAL A 159 -31.03 7.86 -20.65
C VAL A 159 -31.50 8.01 -22.10
N MET A 160 -31.84 6.91 -22.79
CA MET A 160 -32.31 6.87 -24.18
C MET A 160 -33.67 7.55 -24.41
#